data_AF-A0A968WHX0-F1
#
_entry.id   AF-A0A968WHX0-F1
#
_cell.length_a   1.000
_cell.length_b   1.000
_cell.length_c   1.000
_cell.angle_alpha   90.00
_cell.angle_beta   90.00
_cell.angle_gamma   90.00
#
_symmetry.space_group_name_H-M   'P 1'
#
loop_
_entity.id
_entity.type
_entity.pdbx_description
1 polymer ?
#
loop_
_entity_poly.entity_id
_entity_poly.type
_entity_poly.pdbx_seq_one_letter_code
_entity_poly.pdbx_strand_id
1 'polypeptide(L)'
;MDFNIVLNFLKELAKHNDKAWFDKNKQKYLDVKTAFEEIVTRLFDDMLKIDPTLSGLEPKKLIFRIYRDVRFSKDKRPYKTNMGAAFSATGKGLGRPGYYLHIEPGNKSFIGAGLYMPEPDVLAKVRQEIDYNGKQLDKLMMAKSFRAYFDDFWDGDKLKTMPKGYSKEHAYIEWIKLKSFIVTHEFKDTEVKDKQFLKKVITAYKSAMPMNNFSERHWISGAGYLTCRVWRRSLPFKIFVLLKLQFFLLLFTLIFESVSQVLHLFFEITYDLLFHRFGVVNNTVIIGGAHYLQK
;
A
#
# COMPACT_ATOMS: atom_id res chain seq x y z
N MET A 1 -4.98 -8.59 27.53
CA MET A 1 -5.58 -8.87 26.20
C MET A 1 -6.15 -10.25 26.28
N ASP A 2 -7.47 -10.36 26.22
CA ASP A 2 -8.09 -11.65 26.46
C ASP A 2 -8.69 -12.20 25.17
N PHE A 3 -7.88 -12.89 24.35
CA PHE A 3 -8.43 -13.68 23.26
C PHE A 3 -9.33 -14.81 23.77
N ASN A 4 -9.30 -15.17 25.07
CA ASN A 4 -10.18 -16.20 25.61
C ASN A 4 -11.65 -15.77 25.54
N ILE A 5 -11.99 -14.52 25.89
CA ILE A 5 -13.38 -14.05 25.80
C ILE A 5 -13.92 -14.17 24.38
N VAL A 6 -13.10 -13.84 23.37
CA VAL A 6 -13.45 -13.93 21.94
C VAL A 6 -13.62 -15.38 21.53
N LEU A 7 -12.62 -16.23 21.78
CA LEU A 7 -12.66 -17.65 21.40
C LEU A 7 -13.79 -18.41 22.11
N ASN A 8 -14.03 -18.14 23.39
CA ASN A 8 -15.10 -18.78 24.16
C ASN A 8 -16.48 -18.40 23.64
N PHE A 9 -16.72 -17.11 23.39
CA PHE A 9 -17.99 -16.65 22.82
C PHE A 9 -18.22 -17.25 21.43
N LEU A 10 -17.21 -17.26 20.56
CA LEU A 10 -17.34 -17.85 19.23
C LEU A 10 -17.59 -19.36 19.27
N LYS A 11 -17.02 -20.08 20.26
CA LYS A 11 -17.25 -21.51 20.48
C LYS A 11 -18.68 -21.79 20.92
N GLU A 12 -19.25 -20.95 21.80
CA GLU A 12 -20.66 -21.04 22.19
C GLU A 12 -21.59 -20.68 21.03
N LEU A 13 -21.29 -19.60 20.30
CA LEU A 13 -22.05 -19.16 19.13
C LEU A 13 -22.07 -20.24 18.04
N ALA A 14 -20.98 -20.98 17.86
CA ALA A 14 -20.93 -22.09 16.91
C ALA A 14 -21.92 -23.22 17.25
N LYS A 15 -22.21 -23.43 18.56
CA LYS A 15 -23.18 -24.43 19.04
C LYS A 15 -24.62 -23.93 18.98
N HIS A 16 -24.82 -22.62 19.14
CA HIS A 16 -26.14 -21.98 19.25
C HIS A 16 -26.30 -20.83 18.24
N ASN A 17 -26.07 -21.12 16.96
CA ASN A 17 -26.06 -20.10 15.89
C ASN A 17 -27.49 -19.80 15.41
N ASP A 18 -28.31 -19.24 16.29
CA ASP A 18 -29.68 -18.80 16.00
C ASP A 18 -29.97 -17.44 16.65
N LYS A 19 -30.97 -16.75 16.11
CA LYS A 19 -31.29 -15.37 16.52
C LYS A 19 -31.76 -15.30 17.97
N ALA A 20 -32.55 -16.28 18.44
CA ALA A 20 -33.12 -16.25 19.78
C ALA A 20 -32.03 -16.39 20.85
N TRP A 21 -31.06 -17.27 20.64
CA TRP A 21 -29.90 -17.40 21.51
C TRP A 21 -29.04 -16.13 21.47
N PHE A 22 -28.77 -15.59 20.28
CA PHE A 22 -27.94 -14.40 20.14
C PHE A 22 -28.57 -13.16 20.80
N ASP A 23 -29.89 -12.97 20.67
CA ASP A 23 -30.59 -11.85 21.30
C ASP A 23 -30.49 -11.92 22.83
N LYS A 24 -30.63 -13.12 23.41
CA LYS A 24 -30.42 -13.34 24.86
C LYS A 24 -28.98 -13.10 25.30
N ASN A 25 -28.01 -13.35 24.42
CA ASN A 25 -26.58 -13.19 24.69
C ASN A 25 -26.01 -11.89 24.10
N LYS A 26 -26.87 -10.93 23.75
CA LYS A 26 -26.46 -9.71 23.05
C LYS A 26 -25.45 -8.89 23.84
N GLN A 27 -25.62 -8.78 25.16
CA GLN A 27 -24.68 -8.06 26.01
C GLN A 27 -23.30 -8.73 26.00
N LYS A 28 -23.23 -10.06 26.14
CA LYS A 28 -21.98 -10.82 26.04
C LYS A 28 -21.27 -10.60 24.70
N TYR A 29 -22.04 -10.53 23.61
CA TYR A 29 -21.47 -10.16 22.30
C TYR A 29 -20.91 -8.73 22.28
N LEU A 30 -21.58 -7.76 22.90
CA LEU A 30 -21.09 -6.37 22.95
C LEU A 30 -19.77 -6.29 23.73
N ASP A 31 -19.65 -7.01 24.85
CA ASP A 31 -18.42 -7.07 25.64
C ASP A 31 -17.27 -7.71 24.83
N VAL A 32 -17.56 -8.82 24.12
CA VAL A 32 -16.62 -9.48 23.20
C VAL A 32 -16.22 -8.56 22.04
N LYS A 33 -17.16 -7.79 21.49
CA LYS A 33 -16.89 -6.82 20.43
C LYS A 33 -15.95 -5.72 20.91
N THR A 34 -16.17 -5.19 22.11
CA THR A 34 -15.28 -4.19 22.72
C THR A 34 -13.88 -4.76 22.93
N ALA A 35 -13.76 -5.98 23.48
CA ALA A 35 -12.47 -6.64 23.64
C ALA A 35 -11.74 -6.84 22.31
N PHE A 36 -12.47 -7.22 21.25
CA PHE A 36 -11.89 -7.36 19.91
C PHE A 36 -11.48 -6.01 19.30
N GLU A 37 -12.24 -4.93 19.54
CA GLU A 37 -11.86 -3.58 19.15
C GLU A 37 -10.55 -3.14 19.79
N GLU A 38 -10.34 -3.41 21.07
CA GLU A 38 -9.09 -3.11 21.78
C GLU A 38 -7.90 -3.90 21.21
N ILE A 39 -8.10 -5.19 20.93
CA ILE A 39 -7.10 -6.05 20.28
C ILE A 39 -6.68 -5.48 18.92
N VAL A 40 -7.67 -5.13 18.08
CA VAL A 40 -7.43 -4.60 16.73
C VAL A 40 -6.79 -3.22 16.78
N THR A 41 -7.19 -2.36 17.73
CA THR A 41 -6.58 -1.03 17.94
C THR A 41 -5.10 -1.17 18.28
N ARG A 42 -4.75 -2.04 19.22
CA ARG A 42 -3.35 -2.26 19.57
C ARG A 42 -2.54 -2.86 18.42
N LEU A 43 -3.10 -3.84 17.71
CA LEU A 43 -2.46 -4.40 16.53
C LEU A 43 -2.22 -3.31 15.48
N PHE A 44 -3.20 -2.43 15.26
CA PHE A 44 -3.10 -1.31 14.33
C PHE A 44 -1.98 -0.34 14.72
N ASP A 45 -1.84 0.00 16.01
CA ASP A 45 -0.76 0.88 16.49
C ASP A 45 0.63 0.29 16.21
N ASP A 46 0.78 -1.02 16.34
CA ASP A 46 2.03 -1.71 15.99
C ASP A 46 2.21 -1.83 14.46
N MET A 47 1.11 -1.98 13.70
CA MET A 47 1.11 -1.98 12.24
C MET A 47 1.55 -0.62 11.68
N LEU A 48 1.11 0.50 12.25
CA LEU A 48 1.51 1.85 11.81
C LEU A 48 3.02 2.08 11.86
N LYS A 49 3.72 1.40 12.79
CA LYS A 49 5.18 1.49 12.92
C LYS A 49 5.91 0.78 11.79
N ILE A 50 5.28 -0.22 11.16
CA ILE A 50 5.88 -0.99 10.07
C ILE A 50 5.35 -0.59 8.70
N ASP A 51 4.11 -0.12 8.63
CA ASP A 51 3.43 0.27 7.40
C ASP A 51 2.70 1.62 7.59
N PRO A 52 3.39 2.74 7.34
CA PRO A 52 2.82 4.08 7.47
C PRO A 52 1.68 4.37 6.50
N THR A 53 1.48 3.55 5.45
CA THR A 53 0.37 3.74 4.49
C THR A 53 -1.00 3.56 5.12
N LEU A 54 -1.06 2.96 6.32
CA LEU A 54 -2.27 2.79 7.11
C LEU A 54 -2.68 4.06 7.88
N SER A 55 -1.87 5.12 7.83
CA SER A 55 -2.13 6.37 8.54
C SER A 55 -3.47 6.99 8.14
N GLY A 56 -4.19 7.56 9.12
CA GLY A 56 -5.49 8.20 8.91
C GLY A 56 -6.70 7.24 8.90
N LEU A 57 -6.48 5.94 9.04
CA LEU A 57 -7.56 4.96 9.18
C LEU A 57 -8.03 4.85 10.65
N GLU A 58 -9.32 4.57 10.82
CA GLU A 58 -9.91 4.32 12.13
C GLU A 58 -9.98 2.80 12.41
N PRO A 59 -9.27 2.25 13.42
CA PRO A 59 -9.17 0.80 13.65
C PRO A 59 -10.51 0.10 13.80
N LYS A 60 -11.48 0.74 14.47
CA LYS A 60 -12.83 0.19 14.66
C LYS A 60 -13.56 -0.03 13.34
N LYS A 61 -13.33 0.85 12.36
CA LYS A 61 -13.91 0.72 11.01
C LYS A 61 -13.25 -0.39 10.20
N LEU A 62 -12.14 -0.98 10.64
CA LEU A 62 -11.45 -2.08 9.95
C LEU A 62 -12.01 -3.47 10.31
N ILE A 63 -12.85 -3.55 11.34
CA ILE A 63 -13.45 -4.80 11.83
C ILE A 63 -14.66 -5.20 10.97
N PHE A 64 -14.75 -6.48 10.63
CA PHE A 64 -15.91 -7.03 9.93
C PHE A 64 -17.09 -7.26 10.88
N ARG A 65 -18.30 -7.07 10.36
CA ARG A 65 -19.53 -7.42 11.08
C ARG A 65 -19.61 -8.94 11.32
N ILE A 66 -20.20 -9.32 12.47
CA ILE A 66 -20.49 -10.71 12.82
C ILE A 66 -21.64 -11.31 12.02
N TYR A 67 -22.57 -10.48 11.54
CA TYR A 67 -23.73 -10.93 10.77
C TYR A 67 -23.35 -11.46 9.39
N ARG A 68 -23.99 -12.55 8.97
CA ARG A 68 -23.84 -13.13 7.64
C ARG A 68 -24.95 -12.66 6.70
N ASP A 69 -24.61 -12.55 5.42
CA ASP A 69 -25.63 -12.53 4.38
C ASP A 69 -25.91 -13.98 3.95
N VAL A 70 -27.11 -14.46 4.23
CA VAL A 70 -27.50 -15.86 4.04
C VAL A 70 -28.52 -16.06 2.92
N ARG A 71 -28.90 -14.98 2.20
CA ARG A 71 -29.97 -15.03 1.17
C ARG A 71 -29.69 -16.11 0.12
N PHE A 72 -28.45 -16.18 -0.35
CA PHE A 72 -28.01 -17.13 -1.38
C PHE A 72 -27.20 -18.31 -0.86
N SER A 73 -26.94 -18.40 0.45
CA SER A 73 -26.15 -19.48 1.05
C SER A 73 -27.02 -20.72 1.30
N LYS A 74 -26.46 -21.92 1.09
CA LYS A 74 -27.08 -23.19 1.54
C LYS A 74 -27.11 -23.28 3.07
N ASP A 75 -26.03 -22.83 3.70
CA ASP A 75 -25.94 -22.68 5.16
C ASP A 75 -26.64 -21.39 5.59
N LYS A 76 -27.75 -21.52 6.32
CA LYS A 76 -28.62 -20.43 6.76
C LYS A 76 -28.29 -19.87 8.15
N ARG A 77 -27.17 -20.30 8.77
CA ARG A 77 -26.73 -19.76 10.07
C ARG A 77 -26.50 -18.24 9.99
N PRO A 78 -27.19 -17.42 10.80
CA PRO A 78 -27.21 -15.95 10.68
C PRO A 78 -25.91 -15.26 11.09
N TYR A 79 -25.05 -15.91 11.89
CA TYR A 79 -23.83 -15.31 12.43
C TYR A 79 -22.57 -16.04 11.97
N LYS A 80 -21.48 -15.28 11.82
CA LYS A 80 -20.13 -15.83 11.61
C LYS A 80 -19.64 -16.43 12.91
N THR A 81 -18.94 -17.55 12.80
CA THR A 81 -18.22 -18.19 13.91
C THR A 81 -16.80 -17.67 14.07
N ASN A 82 -16.49 -16.54 13.43
CA ASN A 82 -15.22 -15.85 13.49
C ASN A 82 -15.41 -14.34 13.68
N MET A 83 -14.36 -13.70 14.18
CA MET A 83 -14.16 -12.26 14.11
C MET A 83 -12.91 -11.97 13.32
N GLY A 84 -12.95 -10.94 12.47
CA GLY A 84 -11.80 -10.56 11.67
C GLY A 84 -11.71 -9.06 11.43
N ALA A 85 -10.51 -8.63 11.05
CA ALA A 85 -10.20 -7.26 10.68
C ALA A 85 -9.25 -7.26 9.47
N ALA A 86 -9.39 -6.28 8.58
CA ALA A 86 -8.52 -6.10 7.44
C ALA A 86 -7.86 -4.72 7.46
N PHE A 87 -6.58 -4.68 7.13
CA PHE A 87 -5.73 -3.50 7.18
C PHE A 87 -5.11 -3.28 5.79
N SER A 88 -5.45 -2.18 5.14
CA SER A 88 -4.85 -1.76 3.88
C SER A 88 -4.95 -0.25 3.78
N ALA A 89 -4.16 0.40 2.94
CA ALA A 89 -4.22 1.84 2.71
C ALA A 89 -5.61 2.35 2.28
N THR A 90 -6.49 1.47 1.76
CA THR A 90 -7.90 1.77 1.42
C THR A 90 -8.92 1.29 2.46
N GLY A 91 -8.48 0.97 3.68
CA GLY A 91 -9.33 0.41 4.73
C GLY A 91 -9.37 -1.11 4.70
N LYS A 92 -10.53 -1.71 4.45
CA LYS A 92 -10.74 -3.18 4.53
C LYS A 92 -10.17 -4.00 3.36
N GLY A 93 -9.19 -3.47 2.62
CA GLY A 93 -8.44 -4.25 1.64
C GLY A 93 -9.07 -4.40 0.25
N LEU A 94 -9.86 -3.42 -0.21
CA LEU A 94 -10.27 -3.38 -1.61
C LEU A 94 -9.22 -2.63 -2.45
N GLY A 95 -8.74 -3.28 -3.51
CA GLY A 95 -7.90 -2.68 -4.56
C GLY A 95 -6.41 -2.56 -4.24
N ARG A 96 -5.99 -2.57 -2.97
CA ARG A 96 -4.57 -2.48 -2.57
C ARG A 96 -4.16 -3.68 -1.71
N PRO A 97 -2.88 -4.08 -1.74
CA PRO A 97 -2.38 -5.11 -0.83
C PRO A 97 -2.64 -4.72 0.63
N GLY A 98 -2.78 -5.72 1.49
CA GLY A 98 -3.05 -5.50 2.89
C GLY A 98 -2.80 -6.72 3.73
N TYR A 99 -3.37 -6.69 4.93
CA TYR A 99 -3.24 -7.68 5.97
C TYR A 99 -4.62 -8.05 6.51
N TYR A 100 -4.79 -9.28 6.97
CA TYR A 100 -6.06 -9.79 7.47
C TYR A 100 -5.83 -10.60 8.74
N LEU A 101 -6.56 -10.27 9.81
CA LEU A 101 -6.61 -11.04 11.04
C LEU A 101 -7.91 -11.84 11.07
N HIS A 102 -7.82 -13.15 11.31
CA HIS A 102 -8.95 -14.06 11.49
C HIS A 102 -8.85 -14.79 12.82
N ILE A 103 -9.86 -14.62 13.68
CA ILE A 103 -9.97 -15.34 14.94
C ILE A 103 -11.18 -16.26 14.88
N GLU A 104 -10.91 -17.56 14.92
CA GLU A 104 -11.91 -18.64 14.94
C GLU A 104 -11.41 -19.78 15.86
N PRO A 105 -12.25 -20.27 16.78
CA PRO A 105 -11.88 -21.37 17.66
C PRO A 105 -11.76 -22.71 16.91
N GLY A 106 -11.03 -23.65 17.52
CA GLY A 106 -10.79 -24.97 16.94
C GLY A 106 -9.56 -25.04 16.05
N ASN A 107 -8.54 -24.22 16.34
CA ASN A 107 -7.29 -24.10 15.56
C ASN A 107 -7.53 -23.62 14.12
N LYS A 108 -8.50 -22.71 13.94
CA LYS A 108 -8.88 -22.15 12.64
C LYS A 108 -8.55 -20.67 12.53
N SER A 109 -7.87 -20.12 13.53
CA SER A 109 -7.39 -18.75 13.48
C SER A 109 -6.24 -18.66 12.50
N PHE A 110 -6.18 -17.59 11.71
CA PHE A 110 -5.11 -17.38 10.76
C PHE A 110 -4.88 -15.90 10.50
N ILE A 111 -3.75 -15.59 9.89
CA ILE A 111 -3.49 -14.28 9.31
C ILE A 111 -3.34 -14.40 7.80
N GLY A 112 -3.69 -13.35 7.08
CA GLY A 112 -3.46 -13.21 5.66
C GLY A 112 -2.65 -11.96 5.35
N ALA A 113 -1.84 -12.00 4.29
CA ALA A 113 -1.17 -10.83 3.73
C ALA A 113 -1.17 -10.92 2.20
N GLY A 114 -1.33 -9.79 1.51
CA GLY A 114 -1.27 -9.74 0.05
C GLY A 114 -2.44 -9.01 -0.59
N LEU A 115 -2.64 -9.28 -1.88
CA LEU A 115 -3.66 -8.66 -2.72
C LEU A 115 -4.80 -9.64 -2.99
N TYR A 116 -5.92 -9.43 -2.29
CA TYR A 116 -7.09 -10.30 -2.39
C TYR A 116 -8.09 -9.77 -3.43
N MET A 117 -8.47 -10.62 -4.39
CA MET A 117 -9.48 -10.31 -5.42
C MET A 117 -9.38 -8.89 -6.03
N PRO A 118 -8.21 -8.50 -6.58
CA PRO A 118 -8.06 -7.21 -7.25
C PRO A 118 -8.98 -7.07 -8.47
N GLU A 119 -9.29 -5.82 -8.79
CA GLU A 119 -9.96 -5.48 -10.05
C GLU A 119 -9.15 -5.95 -11.27
N PRO A 120 -9.80 -6.22 -12.41
CA PRO A 120 -9.14 -6.80 -13.59
C PRO A 120 -7.92 -6.02 -14.09
N ASP A 121 -7.93 -4.69 -13.99
CA ASP A 121 -6.82 -3.83 -14.43
C ASP A 121 -5.61 -3.96 -13.49
N VAL A 122 -5.85 -4.01 -12.18
CA VAL A 122 -4.83 -4.24 -11.16
C VAL A 122 -4.25 -5.65 -11.32
N LEU A 123 -5.11 -6.66 -11.51
CA LEU A 123 -4.70 -8.05 -11.73
C LEU A 123 -3.79 -8.18 -12.96
N ALA A 124 -4.12 -7.50 -14.06
CA ALA A 124 -3.29 -7.48 -15.26
C ALA A 124 -1.91 -6.85 -14.99
N LYS A 125 -1.85 -5.75 -14.24
CA LYS A 125 -0.60 -5.07 -13.86
C LYS A 125 0.29 -5.96 -12.99
N VAL A 126 -0.27 -6.67 -12.01
CA VAL A 126 0.52 -7.60 -11.18
C VAL A 126 1.07 -8.76 -12.01
N ARG A 127 0.27 -9.36 -12.90
CA ARG A 127 0.75 -10.41 -13.81
C ARG A 127 1.88 -9.93 -14.71
N GLN A 128 1.79 -8.70 -15.20
CA GLN A 128 2.86 -8.08 -15.98
C GLN A 128 4.13 -7.86 -15.15
N GLU A 129 3.99 -7.42 -13.88
CA GLU A 129 5.13 -7.26 -12.99
C GLU A 129 5.82 -8.60 -12.69
N ILE A 130 5.05 -9.69 -12.59
CA ILE A 130 5.57 -11.06 -12.46
C ILE A 130 6.29 -11.53 -13.73
N ASP A 131 5.76 -11.26 -14.93
CA ASP A 131 6.43 -11.56 -16.22
C ASP A 131 7.82 -10.92 -16.28
N TYR A 132 7.92 -9.65 -15.88
CA TYR A 132 9.18 -8.92 -15.95
C TYR A 132 10.13 -9.17 -14.78
N ASN A 133 9.60 -9.40 -13.57
CA ASN A 133 10.39 -9.40 -12.33
C ASN A 133 10.14 -10.65 -11.47
N GLY A 134 9.67 -11.76 -12.04
CA GLY A 134 9.36 -12.98 -11.31
C GLY A 134 10.55 -13.55 -10.53
N LYS A 135 11.78 -13.39 -11.03
CA LYS A 135 13.02 -13.74 -10.28
C LYS A 135 13.17 -12.99 -8.96
N GLN A 136 12.70 -11.74 -8.92
CA GLN A 136 12.73 -10.96 -7.69
C GLN A 136 11.65 -11.43 -6.74
N LEU A 137 10.43 -11.69 -7.23
CA LEU A 137 9.36 -12.24 -6.41
C LEU A 137 9.77 -13.60 -5.82
N ASP A 138 10.37 -14.46 -6.61
CA ASP A 138 10.93 -15.75 -6.19
C ASP A 138 11.91 -15.62 -5.02
N LYS A 139 12.86 -14.68 -5.10
CA LYS A 139 13.77 -14.38 -3.98
C LYS A 139 13.03 -13.91 -2.72
N LEU A 140 11.95 -13.13 -2.86
CA LEU A 140 11.15 -12.68 -1.72
C LEU A 140 10.41 -13.86 -1.08
N MET A 141 9.80 -14.72 -1.90
CA MET A 141 9.08 -15.91 -1.43
C MET A 141 10.02 -16.95 -0.79
N MET A 142 11.28 -17.02 -1.23
CA MET A 142 12.30 -17.91 -0.65
C MET A 142 13.05 -17.33 0.56
N ALA A 143 12.80 -16.06 0.92
CA ALA A 143 13.51 -15.44 2.05
C ALA A 143 13.23 -16.21 3.35
N LYS A 144 14.27 -16.52 4.13
CA LYS A 144 14.14 -17.30 5.38
C LYS A 144 13.15 -16.69 6.36
N SER A 145 13.09 -15.36 6.44
CA SER A 145 12.13 -14.65 7.30
C SER A 145 10.68 -14.82 6.84
N PHE A 146 10.45 -14.91 5.52
CA PHE A 146 9.12 -15.14 4.94
C PHE A 146 8.72 -16.60 5.11
N ARG A 147 9.60 -17.54 4.75
CA ARG A 147 9.40 -19.00 4.87
C ARG A 147 9.23 -19.50 6.30
N ALA A 148 9.54 -18.68 7.31
CA ALA A 148 9.25 -18.99 8.70
C ALA A 148 7.75 -18.93 9.03
N TYR A 149 6.95 -18.23 8.21
CA TYR A 149 5.51 -18.05 8.42
C TYR A 149 4.68 -18.49 7.21
N PHE A 150 5.16 -18.25 6.00
CA PHE A 150 4.38 -18.43 4.79
C PHE A 150 5.06 -19.42 3.84
N ASP A 151 4.24 -20.25 3.19
CA ASP A 151 4.73 -21.18 2.19
C ASP A 151 4.66 -20.59 0.78
N ASP A 152 3.53 -20.74 0.11
CA ASP A 152 3.26 -20.22 -1.23
C ASP A 152 1.94 -19.45 -1.25
N PHE A 153 1.62 -18.82 -2.37
CA PHE A 153 0.33 -18.18 -2.57
C PHE A 153 -0.83 -19.16 -2.47
N TRP A 154 -1.93 -18.69 -1.89
CA TRP A 154 -3.20 -19.40 -1.95
C TRP A 154 -3.68 -19.51 -3.39
N ASP A 155 -4.05 -20.72 -3.81
CA ASP A 155 -4.40 -21.04 -5.19
C ASP A 155 -5.85 -21.50 -5.39
N GLY A 156 -6.71 -21.28 -4.40
CA GLY A 156 -8.09 -21.79 -4.41
C GLY A 156 -8.99 -21.19 -5.50
N ASP A 157 -8.65 -20.02 -6.06
CA ASP A 157 -9.35 -19.40 -7.18
C ASP A 157 -8.55 -19.37 -8.50
N LYS A 158 -7.42 -20.08 -8.55
CA LYS A 158 -6.47 -20.11 -9.67
C LYS A 158 -7.14 -20.50 -10.99
N LEU A 159 -6.71 -19.87 -12.08
CA LEU A 159 -7.17 -20.20 -13.43
C LEU A 159 -6.68 -21.60 -13.86
N LYS A 160 -7.58 -22.39 -14.44
CA LYS A 160 -7.24 -23.70 -15.02
C LYS A 160 -6.38 -23.56 -16.29
N THR A 161 -6.65 -22.52 -17.07
CA THR A 161 -5.96 -22.23 -18.33
C THR A 161 -5.05 -21.02 -18.17
N MET A 162 -4.08 -20.86 -19.08
CA MET A 162 -3.23 -19.68 -19.11
C MET A 162 -4.07 -18.42 -19.40
N PRO A 163 -3.76 -17.28 -18.76
CA PRO A 163 -4.31 -16.00 -19.20
C PRO A 163 -3.83 -15.65 -20.60
N LYS A 164 -4.66 -14.92 -21.36
CA LYS A 164 -4.32 -14.45 -22.71
C LYS A 164 -3.05 -13.61 -22.68
N GLY A 165 -2.13 -13.87 -23.61
CA GLY A 165 -0.88 -13.10 -23.77
C GLY A 165 0.34 -13.69 -23.07
N TYR A 166 0.22 -14.83 -22.38
CA TYR A 166 1.34 -15.52 -21.73
C TYR A 166 1.58 -16.90 -22.34
N SER A 167 2.86 -17.25 -22.54
CA SER A 167 3.29 -18.57 -23.01
C SER A 167 3.09 -19.62 -21.91
N LYS A 168 2.80 -20.87 -22.30
CA LYS A 168 2.67 -22.01 -21.36
C LYS A 168 4.01 -22.36 -20.71
N GLU A 169 5.10 -22.08 -21.41
CA GLU A 169 6.48 -22.33 -21.04
C GLU A 169 7.07 -21.22 -20.16
N HIS A 170 6.26 -20.22 -19.79
CA HIS A 170 6.71 -19.13 -18.93
C HIS A 170 7.09 -19.64 -17.52
N ALA A 171 8.30 -19.28 -17.06
CA ALA A 171 8.88 -19.79 -15.81
C ALA A 171 7.99 -19.56 -14.57
N TYR A 172 7.21 -18.48 -14.55
CA TYR A 172 6.31 -18.11 -13.45
C TYR A 172 4.81 -18.28 -13.79
N ILE A 173 4.48 -19.17 -14.73
CA ILE A 173 3.10 -19.31 -15.24
C ILE A 173 2.09 -19.66 -14.13
N GLU A 174 2.49 -20.44 -13.12
CA GLU A 174 1.60 -20.83 -12.03
C GLU A 174 1.18 -19.65 -11.16
N TRP A 175 2.08 -18.69 -10.90
CA TRP A 175 1.71 -17.44 -10.24
C TRP A 175 0.89 -16.52 -11.15
N ILE A 176 1.19 -16.48 -12.45
CA ILE A 176 0.42 -15.68 -13.42
C ILE A 176 -1.05 -16.16 -13.50
N LYS A 177 -1.31 -17.45 -13.30
CA LYS A 177 -2.69 -18.00 -13.27
C LYS A 177 -3.49 -17.61 -12.03
N LEU A 178 -2.85 -17.13 -10.97
CA LEU A 178 -3.55 -16.72 -9.74
C LEU A 178 -4.50 -15.55 -10.02
N LYS A 179 -5.57 -15.48 -9.23
CA LYS A 179 -6.47 -14.32 -9.21
C LYS A 179 -6.29 -13.49 -7.95
N SER A 180 -5.86 -14.11 -6.86
CA SER A 180 -5.46 -13.46 -5.62
C SER A 180 -3.99 -13.76 -5.33
N PHE A 181 -3.23 -12.76 -4.90
CA PHE A 181 -1.82 -12.89 -4.52
C PHE A 181 -1.71 -12.75 -3.01
N ILE A 182 -2.26 -13.72 -2.29
CA ILE A 182 -2.29 -13.74 -0.83
C ILE A 182 -1.55 -14.95 -0.27
N VAL A 183 -0.95 -14.77 0.89
CA VAL A 183 -0.40 -15.84 1.71
C VAL A 183 -1.08 -15.86 3.07
N THR A 184 -1.16 -17.04 3.67
CA THR A 184 -1.80 -17.25 4.97
C THR A 184 -0.91 -18.02 5.92
N HIS A 185 -1.03 -17.73 7.22
CA HIS A 185 -0.40 -18.51 8.28
C HIS A 185 -1.44 -18.84 9.35
N GLU A 186 -1.60 -20.13 9.63
CA GLU A 186 -2.57 -20.64 10.60
C GLU A 186 -1.97 -20.66 12.02
N PHE A 187 -2.81 -20.44 13.01
CA PHE A 187 -2.44 -20.45 14.42
C PHE A 187 -3.35 -21.40 15.21
N LYS A 188 -2.75 -22.14 16.13
CA LYS A 188 -3.49 -22.94 17.11
C LYS A 188 -4.15 -22.03 18.15
N ASP A 189 -5.25 -22.48 18.74
CA ASP A 189 -5.93 -21.74 19.81
C ASP A 189 -4.99 -21.46 21.00
N THR A 190 -4.05 -22.37 21.28
CA THR A 190 -3.02 -22.19 22.31
C THR A 190 -2.09 -21.01 22.01
N GLU A 191 -1.77 -20.79 20.74
CA GLU A 191 -0.92 -19.68 20.31
C GLU A 191 -1.67 -18.35 20.29
N VAL A 192 -2.94 -18.36 19.89
CA VAL A 192 -3.80 -17.16 19.92
C VAL A 192 -3.97 -16.64 21.34
N LYS A 193 -4.05 -17.55 22.32
CA LYS A 193 -4.14 -17.21 23.75
C LYS A 193 -2.82 -16.75 24.37
N ASP A 194 -1.70 -16.91 23.66
CA ASP A 194 -0.39 -16.54 24.17
C ASP A 194 -0.21 -15.02 24.23
N LYS A 195 0.49 -14.52 25.26
CA LYS A 195 0.73 -13.08 25.45
C LYS A 195 1.57 -12.47 24.32
N GLN A 196 2.37 -13.26 23.62
CA GLN A 196 3.20 -12.88 22.48
C GLN A 196 2.49 -13.02 21.13
N PHE A 197 1.22 -13.42 21.09
CA PHE A 197 0.50 -13.66 19.84
C PHE A 197 0.57 -12.46 18.88
N LEU A 198 0.21 -11.26 19.33
CA LEU A 198 0.27 -10.06 18.48
C LEU A 198 1.69 -9.75 17.99
N LYS A 199 2.72 -10.04 18.80
CA LYS A 199 4.13 -9.88 18.38
C LYS A 199 4.51 -10.85 17.27
N LYS A 200 4.04 -12.11 17.34
CA LYS A 200 4.21 -13.08 16.25
C LYS A 200 3.49 -12.61 14.99
N VAL A 201 2.26 -12.12 15.11
CA VAL A 201 1.47 -11.57 13.99
C VAL A 201 2.19 -10.41 13.31
N ILE A 202 2.69 -9.43 14.08
CA ILE A 202 3.46 -8.30 13.53
C ILE A 202 4.75 -8.76 12.85
N THR A 203 5.44 -9.75 13.42
CA THR A 203 6.66 -10.30 12.82
C THR A 203 6.37 -10.97 11.49
N ALA A 204 5.27 -11.73 11.41
CA ALA A 204 4.81 -12.34 10.17
C ALA A 204 4.45 -11.27 9.14
N TYR A 205 3.64 -10.26 9.49
CA TYR A 205 3.30 -9.17 8.57
C TYR A 205 4.51 -8.41 8.05
N LYS A 206 5.47 -8.10 8.92
CA LYS A 206 6.74 -7.47 8.52
C LYS A 206 7.51 -8.32 7.51
N SER A 207 7.47 -9.65 7.62
CA SER A 207 8.10 -10.55 6.66
C SER A 207 7.40 -10.57 5.30
N ALA A 208 6.07 -10.37 5.25
CA ALA A 208 5.28 -10.33 4.02
C ALA A 208 5.30 -8.95 3.33
N MET A 209 5.67 -7.88 4.04
CA MET A 209 5.67 -6.51 3.51
C MET A 209 6.44 -6.35 2.18
N PRO A 210 7.64 -6.93 1.97
CA PRO A 210 8.30 -6.86 0.66
C PRO A 210 7.49 -7.46 -0.50
N MET A 211 6.74 -8.53 -0.25
CA MET A 211 5.84 -9.15 -1.23
C MET A 211 4.61 -8.26 -1.50
N ASN A 212 4.03 -7.64 -0.46
CA ASN A 212 2.97 -6.65 -0.62
C ASN A 212 3.46 -5.46 -1.47
N ASN A 213 4.64 -4.94 -1.17
CA ASN A 213 5.26 -3.85 -1.92
C ASN A 213 5.55 -4.24 -3.38
N PHE A 214 5.93 -5.50 -3.64
CA PHE A 214 6.05 -6.03 -5.00
C PHE A 214 4.73 -5.91 -5.76
N SER A 215 3.63 -6.34 -5.12
CA SER A 215 2.29 -6.32 -5.70
C SER A 215 1.76 -4.90 -5.88
N GLU A 216 2.26 -3.92 -5.13
CA GLU A 216 1.79 -2.54 -5.17
C GLU A 216 2.51 -1.64 -6.18
N ARG A 217 3.65 -2.04 -6.75
CA ARG A 217 4.51 -1.14 -7.56
C ARG A 217 3.80 -0.43 -8.70
N HIS A 218 2.79 -1.05 -9.27
CA HIS A 218 2.02 -0.45 -10.35
C HIS A 218 1.21 0.77 -9.91
N TRP A 219 0.89 0.91 -8.62
CA TRP A 219 0.28 2.12 -8.04
C TRP A 219 1.30 3.26 -7.91
N ILE A 220 2.54 2.94 -7.52
CA ILE A 220 3.62 3.93 -7.33
C ILE A 220 4.16 4.43 -8.68
N SER A 221 4.03 3.62 -9.74
CA SER A 221 4.60 3.86 -11.06
C SER A 221 3.78 4.81 -11.96
N GLY A 222 2.67 5.36 -11.46
CA GLY A 222 1.69 6.17 -12.21
C GLY A 222 2.22 7.45 -12.88
N ALA A 223 3.47 7.84 -12.65
CA ALA A 223 4.06 9.06 -13.23
C ALA A 223 5.19 8.85 -14.24
N GLY A 224 5.63 7.62 -14.58
CA GLY A 224 6.67 7.49 -15.63
C GLY A 224 7.40 6.16 -15.81
N TYR A 225 7.15 5.14 -14.98
CA TYR A 225 7.94 3.90 -15.06
C TYR A 225 7.45 2.91 -16.13
N LEU A 226 6.14 2.91 -16.44
CA LEU A 226 5.54 1.99 -17.41
C LEU A 226 5.76 2.42 -18.87
N THR A 227 5.78 3.72 -19.15
CA THR A 227 5.96 4.25 -20.53
C THR A 227 7.34 3.93 -21.09
N CYS A 228 8.38 3.90 -20.26
CA CYS A 228 9.75 3.66 -20.71
C CYS A 228 10.04 2.17 -21.04
N ARG A 229 9.24 1.23 -20.50
CA ARG A 229 9.53 -0.22 -20.62
C ARG A 229 8.71 -0.93 -21.70
N VAL A 230 7.50 -0.44 -22.03
CA VAL A 230 6.68 -0.93 -23.15
C VAL A 230 7.42 -0.77 -24.49
N TRP A 231 8.22 0.28 -24.66
CA TRP A 231 9.03 0.52 -25.86
C TRP A 231 10.22 -0.44 -26.05
N ARG A 232 10.60 -1.20 -25.01
CA ARG A 232 11.77 -2.08 -25.05
C ARG A 232 11.55 -3.38 -25.83
N ARG A 233 10.29 -3.75 -26.10
CA ARG A 233 9.93 -4.96 -26.87
C ARG A 233 9.79 -4.70 -28.38
N SER A 234 9.76 -3.44 -28.81
CA SER A 234 9.36 -3.06 -30.18
C SER A 234 10.46 -2.43 -31.02
N LEU A 235 11.60 -2.05 -30.43
CA LEU A 235 12.66 -1.32 -31.13
C LEU A 235 14.05 -1.90 -30.86
N PRO A 236 14.91 -2.03 -31.90
CA PRO A 236 16.27 -2.49 -31.73
C PRO A 236 17.04 -1.58 -30.77
N PHE A 237 17.91 -2.19 -29.94
CA PHE A 237 18.64 -1.56 -28.83
C PHE A 237 19.31 -0.21 -29.19
N LYS A 238 19.76 -0.04 -30.44
CA LYS A 238 20.35 1.20 -30.95
C LYS A 238 19.38 2.39 -31.00
N ILE A 239 18.10 2.17 -31.32
CA ILE A 239 17.10 3.25 -31.39
C ILE A 239 16.67 3.68 -29.98
N PHE A 240 16.66 2.76 -29.02
CA PHE A 240 16.35 3.07 -27.62
C PHE A 240 17.41 3.98 -26.99
N VAL A 241 18.69 3.76 -27.30
CA VAL A 241 19.80 4.63 -26.84
C VAL A 241 19.70 6.02 -27.46
N LEU A 242 19.40 6.11 -28.75
CA LEU A 242 19.20 7.38 -29.46
C LEU A 242 18.02 8.17 -28.90
N LEU A 243 16.86 7.54 -28.70
CA LEU A 243 15.68 8.19 -28.13
C LEU A 243 15.92 8.65 -26.68
N LYS A 244 16.66 7.88 -25.87
CA LYS A 244 17.05 8.30 -24.52
C LYS A 244 17.97 9.52 -24.53
N LEU A 245 18.95 9.56 -25.44
CA LEU A 245 19.83 10.70 -25.64
C LEU A 245 19.04 11.93 -26.10
N GLN A 246 18.11 11.76 -27.04
CA GLN A 246 17.28 12.85 -27.56
C GLN A 246 16.34 13.40 -26.50
N PHE A 247 15.76 12.54 -25.65
CA PHE A 247 14.92 12.97 -24.53
C PHE A 247 15.73 13.67 -23.44
N PHE A 248 16.95 13.19 -23.14
CA PHE A 248 17.87 13.89 -22.23
C PHE A 248 18.29 15.26 -22.77
N LEU A 249 18.57 15.37 -24.08
CA LEU A 249 18.88 16.63 -24.73
C LEU A 249 17.69 17.60 -24.70
N LEU A 250 16.47 17.13 -24.97
CA LEU A 250 15.24 17.94 -24.88
C LEU A 250 14.96 18.42 -23.45
N LEU A 251 15.15 17.55 -22.46
CA LEU A 251 15.01 17.93 -21.05
C LEU A 251 16.09 18.93 -20.64
N PHE A 252 17.31 18.75 -21.12
CA PHE A 252 18.43 19.66 -20.86
C PHE A 252 18.20 21.04 -21.49
N THR A 253 17.70 21.11 -22.73
CA THR A 253 17.36 22.38 -23.39
C THR A 253 16.21 23.10 -22.70
N LEU A 254 15.16 22.39 -22.26
CA LEU A 254 14.04 22.97 -21.52
C LEU A 254 14.46 23.52 -20.15
N ILE A 255 15.36 22.82 -19.45
CA ILE A 255 15.94 23.30 -18.19
C ILE A 255 16.82 24.53 -18.45
N PHE A 256 17.61 24.54 -19.53
CA PHE A 256 18.47 25.66 -19.87
C PHE A 256 17.68 26.92 -20.26
N GLU A 257 16.60 26.77 -21.04
CA GLU A 257 15.69 27.87 -21.38
C GLU A 257 14.98 28.43 -20.14
N SER A 258 14.54 27.56 -19.24
CA SER A 258 13.90 27.97 -17.98
C SER A 258 14.86 28.74 -17.07
N VAL A 259 16.11 28.27 -16.96
CA VAL A 259 17.15 28.96 -16.16
C VAL A 259 17.55 30.29 -16.81
N SER A 260 17.63 30.35 -18.15
CA SER A 260 17.90 31.59 -18.87
C SER A 260 16.79 32.64 -18.69
N GLN A 261 15.52 32.24 -18.73
CA GLN A 261 14.39 33.13 -18.47
C GLN A 261 14.39 33.66 -17.03
N VAL A 262 14.69 32.80 -16.05
CA VAL A 262 14.79 33.21 -14.64
C VAL A 262 15.97 34.17 -14.42
N LEU A 263 17.12 33.94 -15.06
CA LEU A 263 18.28 34.84 -14.99
C LEU A 263 18.00 36.19 -15.65
N HIS A 264 17.29 36.21 -16.78
CA HIS A 264 16.86 37.47 -17.42
C HIS A 264 15.91 38.26 -16.53
N LEU A 265 14.92 37.60 -15.93
CA LEU A 265 13.99 38.24 -15.00
C LEU A 265 14.72 38.78 -13.76
N PHE A 266 15.70 38.03 -13.25
CA PHE A 266 16.53 38.46 -12.13
C PHE A 266 17.39 39.67 -12.50
N PHE A 267 17.95 39.69 -13.72
CA PHE A 267 18.76 40.81 -14.20
C PHE A 267 17.92 42.08 -14.36
N GLU A 268 16.73 42.01 -14.98
CA GLU A 268 15.80 43.14 -15.08
C GLU A 268 15.38 43.68 -13.70
N ILE A 269 14.99 42.79 -12.78
CA ILE A 269 14.60 43.19 -11.42
C ILE A 269 15.76 43.86 -10.68
N THR A 270 17.00 43.35 -10.81
CA THR A 270 18.17 43.98 -10.19
C THR A 270 18.57 45.29 -10.85
N TYR A 271 18.40 45.43 -12.16
CA TYR A 271 18.70 46.66 -12.89
C TYR A 271 17.73 47.78 -12.51
N ASP A 272 16.42 47.49 -12.41
CA ASP A 272 15.40 48.43 -11.95
C ASP A 272 15.60 48.83 -10.48
N LEU A 273 15.96 47.89 -9.60
CA LEU A 273 16.26 48.19 -8.19
C LEU A 273 17.54 49.02 -8.01
N LEU A 274 18.54 48.87 -8.89
CA LEU A 274 19.76 49.68 -8.88
C LEU A 274 19.50 51.09 -9.44
N PHE A 275 18.70 51.21 -10.50
CA PHE A 275 18.32 52.51 -11.08
C PHE A 275 17.44 53.34 -10.14
N HIS A 276 16.52 52.69 -9.41
CA HIS A 276 15.63 53.39 -8.48
C HIS A 276 16.30 53.80 -7.16
N ARG A 277 17.45 53.18 -6.82
CA ARG A 277 18.20 53.42 -5.58
C ARG A 277 19.43 54.33 -5.76
N PHE A 278 19.89 54.57 -6.99
CA PHE A 278 20.95 55.52 -7.31
C PHE A 278 20.48 56.51 -8.38
N GLY A 279 19.52 57.36 -8.00
CA GLY A 279 19.25 58.60 -8.73
C GLY A 279 20.45 59.54 -8.64
N VAL A 280 21.29 59.53 -9.68
CA VAL A 280 22.31 60.56 -9.86
C VAL A 280 21.61 61.84 -10.34
N VAL A 281 21.45 62.75 -9.39
CA VAL A 281 21.25 64.18 -9.63
C VAL A 281 22.50 64.73 -10.32
N ASN A 282 22.33 65.23 -11.54
CA ASN A 282 23.35 66.01 -12.22
C ASN A 282 23.71 67.26 -11.41
N ASN A 283 25.01 67.54 -11.37
CA ASN A 283 25.63 68.58 -10.58
C ASN A 283 25.59 69.94 -11.32
N THR A 284 25.41 71.02 -10.53
CA THR A 284 26.04 72.36 -10.67
C THR A 284 25.45 73.37 -11.69
N VAL A 285 24.93 74.51 -11.20
CA VAL A 285 25.64 75.81 -11.07
C VAL A 285 24.84 76.75 -10.13
N ILE A 286 25.40 77.11 -8.97
CA ILE A 286 25.05 78.34 -8.24
C ILE A 286 26.38 79.02 -7.90
N ILE A 287 26.68 80.14 -8.57
CA ILE A 287 27.80 81.02 -8.24
C ILE A 287 27.30 81.98 -7.17
N GLY A 288 27.81 81.84 -5.95
CA GLY A 288 27.58 82.78 -4.85
C GLY A 288 28.47 84.01 -4.99
N GLY A 289 27.87 85.20 -4.83
CA GLY A 289 28.59 86.44 -4.65
C GLY A 289 28.98 86.68 -3.19
N ALA A 290 30.13 87.31 -2.98
CA ALA A 290 30.44 88.11 -1.79
C ALA A 290 31.60 89.10 -2.08
N HIS A 291 31.24 90.38 -2.09
CA HIS A 291 31.93 91.53 -1.50
C HIS A 291 33.47 91.74 -1.60
N TYR A 292 33.82 92.86 -2.27
CA TYR A 292 34.63 94.00 -1.79
C TYR A 292 36.06 93.75 -1.23
N LEU A 293 37.11 94.19 -1.96
CA LEU A 293 37.91 95.40 -1.68
C LEU A 293 39.27 95.43 -2.42
N GLN A 294 39.62 96.67 -2.82
CA GLN A 294 40.95 97.27 -3.06
C GLN A 294 41.59 97.28 -4.47
N LYS A 295 41.63 98.54 -4.97
CA LYS A 295 42.39 99.21 -6.04
C LYS A 295 41.90 99.06 -7.47
#